data_AF-A0A920AMX1-F1
#
_entry.id   AF-A0A920AMX1-F1
#
_cell.length_a   1.000
_cell.length_b   1.000
_cell.length_c   1.000
_cell.angle_alpha   90.00
_cell.angle_beta   90.00
_cell.angle_gamma   90.00
#
_symmetry.space_group_name_H-M   'P 1'
#
loop_
_entity.id
_entity.type
_entity.pdbx_description
1 polymer ?
#
loop_
_entity_poly.entity_id
_entity_poly.type
_entity_poly.pdbx_seq_one_letter_code
_entity_poly.pdbx_strand_id
1 'polypeptide(L)'
;MPKFISVVKFVVKEGEVENFTASMKKFVNPDGVIFRKVIKTGDRSYCSVVEWIDEDSLAKARQQMIAYLDTVRDLLEEIAPELGVTDPASGPVIIDEQGLVTSPGGTISGKIKT
;
A
#
# COMPACT_ATOMS: atom_id res chain seq x y z
N MET A 1 -3.52 -11.42 -15.48
CA MET A 1 -3.34 -11.74 -14.05
C MET A 1 -4.27 -10.86 -13.23
N PRO A 2 -4.75 -11.34 -12.07
CA PRO A 2 -5.52 -10.50 -11.16
C PRO A 2 -4.60 -9.40 -10.69
N LYS A 3 -5.14 -8.19 -10.62
CA LYS A 3 -4.43 -7.13 -9.93
C LYS A 3 -4.30 -7.51 -8.46
N PHE A 4 -3.20 -7.12 -7.84
CA PHE A 4 -2.94 -7.36 -6.42
C PHE A 4 -2.98 -6.01 -5.71
N ILE A 5 -3.47 -5.96 -4.48
CA ILE A 5 -3.42 -4.73 -3.66
C ILE A 5 -2.60 -5.02 -2.42
N SER A 6 -1.72 -4.09 -2.07
CA SER A 6 -1.10 -4.00 -0.75
C SER A 6 -1.54 -2.73 -0.05
N VAL A 7 -1.84 -2.87 1.24
CA VAL A 7 -2.27 -1.82 2.13
C VAL A 7 -1.31 -1.77 3.31
N VAL A 8 -0.89 -0.57 3.74
CA VAL A 8 -0.12 -0.39 4.98
C VAL A 8 -0.74 0.74 5.76
N LYS A 9 -1.13 0.47 7.02
CA LYS A 9 -1.63 1.49 7.92
C LYS A 9 -0.50 2.03 8.80
N PHE A 10 -0.63 3.31 9.12
CA PHE A 10 0.31 4.10 9.91
C PHE A 10 -0.45 4.91 10.95
N VAL A 11 0.14 5.04 12.13
CA VAL A 11 -0.20 6.10 13.09
C VAL A 11 1.06 6.96 13.23
N VAL A 12 0.98 8.23 12.86
CA VAL A 12 2.15 9.14 12.84
C VAL A 12 2.28 9.84 14.17
N LYS A 13 3.46 9.93 14.76
CA LYS A 13 3.70 10.66 16.02
C LYS A 13 3.21 12.10 15.95
N GLU A 14 2.80 12.64 17.09
CA GLU A 14 2.49 14.06 17.21
C GLU A 14 3.71 14.91 16.78
N GLY A 15 3.46 15.96 15.98
CA GLY A 15 4.52 16.80 15.40
C GLY A 15 5.18 16.27 14.12
N GLU A 16 5.01 14.99 13.78
CA GLU A 16 5.76 14.35 12.66
C GLU A 16 4.98 14.27 11.33
N VAL A 17 3.77 14.85 11.26
CA VAL A 17 2.90 14.76 10.06
C VAL A 17 3.57 15.37 8.82
N GLU A 18 4.28 16.48 8.97
CA GLU A 18 4.97 17.12 7.85
C GLU A 18 6.13 16.26 7.33
N ASN A 19 6.92 15.68 8.24
CA ASN A 19 8.03 14.79 7.89
C ASN A 19 7.53 13.50 7.23
N PHE A 20 6.46 12.91 7.77
CA PHE A 20 5.80 11.75 7.18
C PHE A 20 5.30 12.04 5.76
N THR A 21 4.53 13.12 5.57
CA THR A 21 4.00 13.47 4.24
C THR A 21 5.09 13.85 3.26
N ALA A 22 6.18 14.49 3.71
CA ALA A 22 7.35 14.77 2.89
C ALA A 22 8.05 13.47 2.44
N SER A 23 8.20 12.48 3.33
CA SER A 23 8.73 11.16 2.97
C SER A 23 7.81 10.44 1.98
N MET A 24 6.50 10.46 2.20
CA MET A 24 5.52 9.81 1.31
C MET A 24 5.54 10.37 -0.12
N LYS A 25 5.82 11.69 -0.27
CA LYS A 25 6.00 12.35 -1.58
C LYS A 25 7.29 11.96 -2.28
N LYS A 26 8.36 11.70 -1.53
CA LYS A 26 9.68 11.31 -2.07
C LYS A 26 9.77 9.84 -2.45
N PHE A 27 8.86 8.99 -1.94
CA PHE A 27 8.84 7.58 -2.26
C PHE A 27 8.66 7.36 -3.77
N VAL A 28 9.63 6.65 -4.37
CA VAL A 28 9.58 6.23 -5.77
C VAL A 28 8.93 4.86 -5.84
N ASN A 29 7.86 4.75 -6.62
CA ASN A 29 7.14 3.50 -6.78
C ASN A 29 8.07 2.42 -7.39
N PRO A 30 8.07 1.19 -6.84
CA PRO A 30 8.73 0.05 -7.46
C PRO A 30 8.13 -0.32 -8.81
N ASP A 31 8.86 -1.12 -9.58
CA ASP A 31 8.37 -1.71 -10.82
C ASP A 31 7.11 -2.54 -10.58
N GLY A 32 6.15 -2.46 -11.51
CA GLY A 32 4.89 -3.19 -11.45
C GLY A 32 3.79 -2.54 -10.60
N VAL A 33 4.03 -1.37 -10.01
CA VAL A 33 2.97 -0.54 -9.42
C VAL A 33 2.11 0.10 -10.53
N ILE A 34 0.80 -0.11 -10.47
CA ILE A 34 -0.18 0.55 -11.35
C ILE A 34 -0.52 1.94 -10.79
N PHE A 35 -0.88 2.00 -9.50
CA PHE A 35 -1.09 3.27 -8.81
C PHE A 35 -0.78 3.13 -7.33
N ARG A 36 -0.49 4.29 -6.71
CA ARG A 36 -0.37 4.44 -5.26
C ARG A 36 -1.19 5.63 -4.80
N LYS A 37 -1.93 5.47 -3.71
CA LYS A 37 -2.62 6.54 -3.00
C LYS A 37 -2.28 6.46 -1.52
N VAL A 38 -2.16 7.61 -0.86
CA VAL A 38 -2.08 7.70 0.60
C VAL A 38 -3.31 8.48 1.06
N ILE A 39 -4.10 7.89 1.95
CA ILE A 39 -5.31 8.49 2.49
C ILE A 39 -5.15 8.74 3.98
N LYS A 40 -5.78 9.81 4.48
CA LYS A 40 -5.94 10.07 5.91
C LYS A 40 -7.18 9.33 6.40
N THR A 41 -7.05 8.57 7.48
CA THR A 41 -8.11 7.71 8.05
C THR A 41 -8.52 8.11 9.46
N GLY A 42 -7.80 9.06 10.07
CA GLY A 42 -8.06 9.64 11.39
C GLY A 42 -7.13 10.84 11.60
N ASP A 43 -7.06 11.41 12.80
CA ASP A 43 -6.31 12.66 13.05
C ASP A 43 -4.83 12.59 12.64
N ARG A 44 -4.16 11.49 13.01
CA ARG A 44 -2.77 11.17 12.65
C ARG A 44 -2.63 9.78 12.01
N SER A 45 -3.75 9.19 11.61
CA SER A 45 -3.79 7.85 11.01
C SER A 45 -3.85 7.95 9.50
N TYR A 46 -3.05 7.13 8.83
CA TYR A 46 -2.94 7.12 7.37
C TYR A 46 -2.89 5.69 6.85
N CYS A 47 -3.24 5.54 5.57
CA CYS A 47 -3.22 4.28 4.88
C CYS A 47 -2.62 4.46 3.48
N SER A 48 -1.55 3.73 3.17
CA SER A 48 -1.02 3.64 1.81
C SER A 48 -1.68 2.46 1.11
N VAL A 49 -2.28 2.71 -0.05
CA VAL A 49 -2.92 1.72 -0.92
C VAL A 49 -2.15 1.68 -2.22
N VAL A 50 -1.63 0.51 -2.57
CA VAL A 50 -0.85 0.29 -3.79
C VAL A 50 -1.48 -0.84 -4.58
N GLU A 51 -1.81 -0.56 -5.84
CA GLU A 51 -2.26 -1.56 -6.80
C GLU A 51 -1.08 -2.02 -7.66
N TRP A 52 -0.97 -3.32 -7.86
CA TRP A 52 0.11 -4.01 -8.57
C TRP A 52 -0.44 -4.76 -9.77
N ILE A 53 0.38 -4.90 -10.82
CA ILE A 53 0.03 -5.68 -12.01
C ILE A 53 -0.23 -7.17 -11.71
N ASP A 54 0.46 -7.71 -10.69
CA ASP A 54 0.35 -9.09 -10.21
C ASP A 54 1.02 -9.25 -8.83
N GLU A 55 0.89 -10.43 -8.22
CA GLU A 55 1.53 -10.80 -6.95
C GLU A 55 3.05 -10.83 -7.05
N ASP A 56 3.60 -11.31 -8.17
CA ASP A 56 5.05 -11.44 -8.39
C ASP A 56 5.75 -10.08 -8.33
N SER A 57 5.11 -9.03 -8.84
CA SER A 57 5.62 -7.66 -8.79
C SER A 57 5.73 -7.15 -7.36
N LEU A 58 4.69 -7.38 -6.53
CA LEU A 58 4.76 -7.07 -5.10
C LEU A 58 5.86 -7.90 -4.41
N ALA A 59 5.97 -9.20 -4.74
CA ALA A 59 6.96 -10.07 -4.13
C ALA A 59 8.40 -9.60 -4.40
N LYS A 60 8.69 -9.17 -5.64
CA LYS A 60 9.98 -8.59 -6.04
C LYS A 60 10.24 -7.23 -5.37
N ALA A 61 9.20 -6.42 -5.18
CA ALA A 61 9.30 -5.10 -4.56
C ALA A 61 9.44 -5.15 -3.02
N ARG A 62 9.16 -6.28 -2.37
CA ARG A 62 9.04 -6.38 -0.90
C ARG A 62 10.27 -5.86 -0.15
N GLN A 63 11.49 -6.20 -0.61
CA GLN A 63 12.72 -5.73 0.05
C GLN A 63 12.90 -4.21 -0.07
N GLN A 64 12.59 -3.62 -1.23
CA GLN A 64 12.62 -2.17 -1.42
C GLN A 64 11.57 -1.48 -0.53
N MET A 65 10.37 -2.05 -0.41
CA MET A 65 9.33 -1.50 0.46
C MET A 65 9.71 -1.56 1.94
N ILE A 66 10.30 -2.67 2.40
CA ILE A 66 10.80 -2.80 3.79
C ILE A 66 11.88 -1.75 4.05
N ALA A 67 12.86 -1.64 3.15
CA ALA A 67 13.93 -0.66 3.28
C ALA A 67 13.38 0.78 3.36
N TYR A 68 12.35 1.10 2.56
CA TYR A 68 11.68 2.40 2.67
C TYR A 68 10.95 2.57 4.00
N LEU A 69 10.18 1.56 4.44
CA LEU A 69 9.46 1.61 5.71
C LEU A 69 10.40 1.83 6.90
N ASP A 70 11.58 1.19 6.88
CA ASP A 70 12.61 1.37 7.91
C ASP A 70 13.06 2.84 8.02
N THR A 71 13.06 3.62 6.92
CA THR A 71 13.40 5.05 6.96
C THR A 71 12.36 5.96 7.63
N VAL A 72 11.12 5.47 7.78
CA VAL A 72 10.02 6.26 8.37
C VAL A 72 9.57 5.74 9.72
N ARG A 73 10.09 4.60 10.21
CA ARG A 73 9.67 4.00 11.49
C ARG A 73 9.74 4.95 12.67
N ASP A 74 10.76 5.80 12.72
CA ASP A 74 10.95 6.74 13.82
C ASP A 74 9.87 7.84 13.85
N LEU A 75 9.14 8.03 12.76
CA LEU A 75 8.03 8.99 12.65
C LEU A 75 6.70 8.40 13.13
N LEU A 76 6.65 7.10 13.45
CA LEU A 76 5.41 6.35 13.66
C LEU A 76 5.21 5.92 15.12
N GLU A 77 3.97 5.93 15.57
CA GLU A 77 3.54 5.36 16.84
C GLU A 77 3.36 3.85 16.71
N GLU A 78 3.61 3.15 17.81
CA GLU A 78 3.25 1.74 17.93
C GLU A 78 1.72 1.60 17.88
N ILE A 79 1.24 0.74 16.98
CA ILE A 79 -0.19 0.43 16.79
C ILE A 79 -0.65 -0.55 17.87
N ALA A 80 0.12 -1.62 18.07
CA ALA A 80 -0.08 -2.64 19.08
C ALA A 80 1.20 -3.51 19.21
N PRO A 81 1.45 -4.18 20.35
CA PRO A 81 2.64 -5.01 20.55
C PRO A 81 2.89 -6.07 19.47
N GLU A 82 1.82 -6.64 18.91
CA GLU A 82 1.88 -7.68 17.87
C GLU A 82 2.09 -7.14 16.45
N LEU A 83 1.75 -5.88 16.19
CA LEU A 83 1.88 -5.22 14.88
C LEU A 83 3.13 -4.32 14.81
N GLY A 84 3.60 -3.82 15.94
CA GLY A 84 4.61 -2.77 15.99
C GLY A 84 4.08 -1.46 15.42
N VAL A 85 4.86 -0.79 14.57
CA VAL A 85 4.55 0.57 14.07
C VAL A 85 3.81 0.63 12.73
N THR A 86 3.58 -0.51 12.08
CA THR A 86 2.84 -0.60 10.80
C THR A 86 1.96 -1.83 10.76
N ASP A 87 0.79 -1.72 10.13
CA ASP A 87 -0.14 -2.84 9.90
C ASP A 87 -0.24 -3.12 8.38
N PRO A 88 0.59 -4.03 7.83
CA PRO A 88 0.56 -4.38 6.42
C PRO A 88 -0.43 -5.52 6.11
N ALA A 89 -1.18 -5.38 5.02
CA ALA A 89 -2.02 -6.42 4.45
C ALA A 89 -1.87 -6.44 2.93
N SER A 90 -2.02 -7.60 2.30
CA SER A 90 -2.01 -7.67 0.83
C SER A 90 -2.81 -8.87 0.33
N GLY A 91 -3.36 -8.77 -0.87
CA GLY A 91 -4.12 -9.88 -1.46
C GLY A 91 -4.55 -9.62 -2.91
N PRO A 92 -5.05 -10.66 -3.59
CA PRO A 92 -5.59 -10.54 -4.93
C PRO A 92 -6.90 -9.73 -4.89
N VAL A 93 -7.12 -8.92 -5.93
CA VAL A 93 -8.40 -8.24 -6.13
C VAL A 93 -9.45 -9.26 -6.53
N ILE A 94 -10.44 -9.44 -5.65
CA ILE A 94 -11.57 -10.38 -5.82
C ILE A 94 -12.77 -9.74 -6.52
N ILE A 95 -12.92 -8.42 -6.47
CA ILE A 95 -13.98 -7.67 -7.15
C ILE A 95 -13.49 -6.24 -7.44
N ASP A 96 -13.79 -5.73 -8.63
CA ASP A 96 -13.56 -4.32 -8.99
C ASP A 96 -14.87 -3.51 -9.05
N GLU A 97 -14.75 -2.22 -9.39
CA GLU A 97 -15.89 -1.30 -9.53
C GLU A 97 -16.86 -1.67 -10.67
N GLN A 98 -16.43 -2.49 -11.64
CA GLN A 98 -17.31 -3.05 -12.67
C GLN A 98 -18.05 -4.30 -12.18
N GLY A 99 -17.81 -4.75 -10.95
CA GLY A 99 -18.37 -5.98 -10.40
C GLY A 99 -17.74 -7.24 -11.01
N LEU A 100 -16.58 -7.11 -11.67
CA LEU A 100 -15.87 -8.25 -12.23
C LEU A 100 -15.23 -9.02 -11.10
N VAL A 101 -15.78 -10.21 -10.82
CA VAL A 101 -15.25 -11.15 -9.84
C VAL A 101 -14.21 -12.01 -10.52
N THR A 102 -12.97 -11.96 -10.04
CA THR A 102 -11.98 -13.00 -10.39
C THR A 102 -11.91 -14.01 -9.26
N SER A 103 -11.80 -15.29 -9.60
CA SER A 103 -11.17 -16.24 -8.67
C SER A 103 -9.79 -15.70 -8.30
N PRO A 104 -9.30 -15.83 -7.05
CA PRO A 104 -7.89 -15.54 -6.74
C PRO A 104 -6.98 -16.16 -7.80
N GLY A 105 -6.22 -15.35 -8.55
CA GLY A 105 -5.44 -15.81 -9.72
C GLY A 105 -6.05 -15.55 -11.12
N GLY A 106 -7.29 -15.04 -11.22
CA GLY A 106 -8.01 -14.84 -12.49
C GLY A 106 -7.76 -13.47 -13.12
N THR A 107 -7.89 -13.35 -14.45
CA THR A 107 -7.67 -12.06 -15.14
C THR A 107 -8.97 -11.26 -15.24
N ILE A 108 -8.95 -10.00 -14.78
CA ILE A 108 -10.01 -9.03 -15.10
C ILE A 108 -9.78 -8.56 -16.54
N SER A 109 -10.60 -8.99 -17.49
CA SER A 109 -10.61 -8.46 -18.85
C SER A 109 -11.85 -7.59 -19.08
N GLY A 110 -11.78 -6.34 -18.66
CA GLY A 110 -12.72 -5.28 -19.06
C GLY A 110 -11.96 -4.23 -19.84
N LYS A 111 -12.36 -3.93 -21.07
CA LYS A 111 -11.77 -2.82 -21.83
C LYS A 111 -12.02 -1.53 -21.05
N ILE A 112 -10.96 -0.86 -20.61
CA ILE A 112 -11.00 0.54 -20.20
C ILE A 112 -11.51 1.30 -21.44
N LYS A 113 -12.75 1.76 -21.40
CA LYS A 113 -13.21 2.77 -22.36
C LYS A 113 -12.54 4.08 -21.93
N THR A 114 -11.49 4.43 -22.65
CA THR A 114 -10.93 5.79 -22.70
C THR A 114 -11.97 6.77 -23.21
#